data_AF-O97537-F1
#
_entry.id   AF-O97537-F1
#
_cell.length_a   1.000
_cell.length_b   1.000
_cell.length_c   1.000
_cell.angle_alpha   90.00
_cell.angle_beta   90.00
_cell.angle_gamma   90.00
#
_symmetry.space_group_name_H-M   'P 1'
#
loop_
_entity.id
_entity.type
_entity.pdbx_description
1 polymer ?
#
loop_
_entity_poly.entity_id
_entity_poly.type
_entity_poly.pdbx_seq_one_letter_code
_entity_poly.pdbx_strand_id
1 'polypeptide(L)'
;CIVLGSLGCYCQDSYVKEAENLKKYFNAGDSDVADNGTLFLNILRTWREEGDRKIMQSQIISFYFKLFKNFKDNQSIQKSMETIKEDMNVKFFNSNKRKQDDFERLTNYSVNDLNVQRKAIHELIQVMG
;
A
#
# COMPACT_ATOMS: atom_id res chain seq x y z
N CYS A 1 26.70 10.23 -29.52
CA CYS A 1 25.39 10.01 -28.85
C CYS A 1 25.03 8.55 -28.92
N ILE A 2 25.34 7.79 -27.87
CA ILE A 2 24.89 6.41 -27.73
C ILE A 2 23.68 6.46 -26.81
N VAL A 3 22.50 6.23 -27.38
CA VAL A 3 21.25 6.10 -26.64
C VAL A 3 21.33 4.77 -25.89
N LEU A 4 21.55 4.86 -24.58
CA LEU A 4 21.46 3.74 -23.66
C LEU A 4 20.05 3.17 -23.73
N GLY A 5 19.98 1.92 -24.21
CA GLY A 5 18.74 1.16 -24.34
C GLY A 5 18.01 1.08 -23.01
N SER A 6 16.77 1.55 -23.04
CA SER A 6 15.79 1.41 -21.98
C SER A 6 15.43 -0.06 -21.77
N LEU A 7 16.08 -0.70 -20.81
CA LEU A 7 15.61 -1.92 -20.13
C LEU A 7 14.50 -1.61 -19.09
N GLY A 8 13.76 -0.53 -19.30
CA GLY A 8 12.74 -0.02 -18.38
C GLY A 8 11.35 -0.58 -18.65
N CYS A 9 11.02 -1.66 -17.93
CA CYS A 9 9.73 -1.85 -17.26
C CYS A 9 8.46 -2.14 -18.10
N TYR A 10 8.30 -3.39 -18.54
CA TYR A 10 6.97 -3.95 -18.91
C TYR A 10 5.95 -3.94 -17.74
N CYS A 11 6.36 -3.63 -16.51
CA CYS A 11 5.52 -3.70 -15.31
C CYS A 11 4.64 -2.45 -15.12
N GLN A 12 5.05 -1.29 -15.66
CA GLN A 12 4.34 -0.02 -15.43
C GLN A 12 2.99 0.02 -16.13
N ASP A 13 2.87 -0.60 -17.30
CA ASP A 13 1.63 -0.65 -18.09
C ASP A 13 0.55 -1.53 -17.44
N SER A 14 0.95 -2.60 -16.74
CA SER A 14 0.01 -3.53 -16.12
C SER A 14 -0.67 -2.91 -14.89
N TYR A 15 0.09 -2.26 -14.01
CA TYR A 15 -0.47 -1.58 -12.84
C TYR A 15 -1.46 -0.47 -13.23
N VAL A 16 -1.08 0.39 -14.20
CA VAL A 16 -1.92 1.53 -14.59
C VAL A 16 -3.25 1.04 -15.16
N LYS A 17 -3.23 0.04 -16.03
CA LYS A 17 -4.44 -0.55 -16.60
C LYS A 17 -5.38 -1.10 -15.53
N GLU A 18 -4.85 -1.85 -14.58
CA GLU A 18 -5.67 -2.46 -13.52
C GLU A 18 -6.15 -1.41 -12.50
N ALA A 19 -5.38 -0.35 -12.25
CA ALA A 19 -5.82 0.78 -11.43
C ALA A 19 -7.00 1.53 -12.09
N GLU A 20 -6.95 1.74 -13.41
CA GLU A 20 -8.08 2.31 -14.16
C GLU A 20 -9.31 1.40 -14.15
N ASN A 21 -9.14 0.07 -14.17
CA ASN A 21 -10.25 -0.87 -13.99
C ASN A 21 -10.91 -0.71 -12.62
N LEU A 22 -10.12 -0.62 -11.53
CA LEU A 22 -10.66 -0.34 -10.21
C LEU A 22 -11.32 1.04 -10.15
N LYS A 23 -10.72 2.06 -10.77
CA LYS A 23 -11.30 3.41 -10.82
C LYS A 23 -12.70 3.39 -11.42
N LYS A 24 -12.89 2.67 -12.53
CA LYS A 24 -14.20 2.49 -13.16
C LYS A 24 -15.16 1.70 -12.27
N TYR A 25 -14.69 0.62 -11.64
CA TYR A 25 -15.52 -0.21 -10.76
C TYR A 25 -16.08 0.57 -9.56
N PHE A 26 -15.27 1.43 -8.95
CA PHE A 26 -15.65 2.24 -7.79
C PHE A 26 -16.28 3.59 -8.17
N ASN A 27 -16.54 3.85 -9.47
CA ASN A 27 -16.95 5.17 -9.97
C ASN A 27 -16.03 6.31 -9.50
N ALA A 28 -14.74 6.04 -9.29
CA ALA A 28 -13.76 6.98 -8.76
C ALA A 28 -13.31 8.05 -9.80
N GLY A 29 -14.08 8.22 -10.87
CA GLY A 29 -13.94 9.29 -11.86
C GLY A 29 -15.06 10.32 -11.82
N ASP A 30 -16.10 10.10 -11.01
CA ASP A 30 -17.20 11.04 -10.85
C ASP A 30 -16.73 12.31 -10.11
N SER A 31 -17.43 13.42 -10.34
CA SER A 31 -17.02 14.74 -9.84
C SER A 31 -17.03 14.83 -8.32
N ASP A 32 -17.89 14.07 -7.65
CA ASP A 32 -18.00 13.99 -6.19
C ASP A 32 -16.76 13.40 -5.52
N VAL A 33 -15.97 12.61 -6.25
CA VAL A 33 -14.71 12.03 -5.75
C VAL A 33 -13.65 13.09 -5.50
N ALA A 34 -13.71 14.22 -6.21
CA ALA A 34 -12.82 15.36 -6.00
C ALA A 34 -13.28 16.27 -4.85
N ASP A 35 -14.50 16.08 -4.35
CA ASP A 35 -15.03 16.86 -3.24
C ASP A 35 -14.25 16.56 -1.96
N ASN A 36 -14.02 17.60 -1.15
CA ASN A 36 -13.24 17.54 0.10
C ASN A 36 -11.73 17.27 -0.05
N GLY A 37 -11.18 17.39 -1.27
CA GLY A 37 -9.75 17.36 -1.51
C GLY A 37 -9.16 15.94 -1.57
N THR A 38 -7.85 15.81 -1.37
CA THR A 38 -7.15 14.52 -1.55
C THR A 38 -6.94 13.79 -0.23
N LEU A 39 -7.18 12.47 -0.21
CA LEU A 39 -6.91 11.63 0.97
C LEU A 39 -5.42 11.51 1.27
N PHE A 40 -4.58 11.23 0.26
CA PHE A 40 -3.17 10.88 0.46
C PHE A 40 -2.18 11.80 -0.23
N LEU A 41 -2.54 12.39 -1.38
CA LEU A 41 -1.60 13.09 -2.25
C LEU A 41 -1.02 14.35 -1.59
N ASN A 42 -1.84 15.13 -0.89
CA ASN A 42 -1.37 16.29 -0.15
C ASN A 42 -0.41 15.90 0.99
N ILE A 43 -0.71 14.83 1.73
CA ILE A 43 0.17 14.32 2.80
C ILE A 43 1.53 13.93 2.20
N LEU A 44 1.54 13.14 1.12
CA LEU A 44 2.77 12.70 0.46
C LEU A 44 3.59 13.84 -0.16
N ARG A 45 2.94 14.95 -0.54
CA ARG A 45 3.62 16.14 -1.06
C ARG A 45 4.31 16.97 0.04
N THR A 46 3.76 16.95 1.25
CA THR A 46 4.29 17.68 2.40
C THR A 46 5.65 17.13 2.85
N TRP A 47 5.76 15.80 2.94
CA TRP A 47 6.97 15.14 3.43
C TRP A 47 7.94 14.89 2.28
N ARG A 48 9.13 15.51 2.33
CA ARG A 48 10.14 15.41 1.27
C ARG A 48 11.25 14.42 1.58
N GLU A 49 11.63 14.30 2.85
CA GLU A 49 12.68 13.38 3.29
C GLU A 49 12.22 11.93 3.14
N GLU A 50 13.14 11.06 2.72
CA GLU A 50 12.82 9.66 2.43
C GLU A 50 12.28 8.94 3.67
N GLY A 51 12.88 9.16 4.85
CA GLY A 51 12.42 8.60 6.11
C GLY A 51 10.98 8.97 6.44
N ASP A 52 10.66 10.26 6.42
CA ASP A 52 9.31 10.77 6.67
C ASP A 52 8.30 10.23 5.65
N ARG A 53 8.69 10.21 4.36
CA ARG A 53 7.85 9.65 3.31
C ARG A 53 7.56 8.18 3.53
N LYS A 54 8.55 7.39 3.97
CA LYS A 54 8.36 5.96 4.26
C LYS A 54 7.41 5.72 5.43
N ILE A 55 7.44 6.57 6.46
CA ILE A 55 6.47 6.51 7.57
C ILE A 55 5.03 6.68 7.04
N MET A 56 4.80 7.71 6.22
CA MET A 56 3.46 7.97 5.66
C MET A 56 3.04 6.90 4.65
N GLN A 57 3.94 6.49 3.76
CA GLN A 57 3.68 5.42 2.80
C GLN A 57 3.33 4.10 3.49
N SER A 58 3.98 3.77 4.61
CA SER A 58 3.67 2.58 5.41
C SER A 58 2.19 2.53 5.82
N GLN A 59 1.64 3.66 6.27
CA GLN A 59 0.22 3.76 6.63
C GLN A 59 -0.71 3.71 5.41
N ILE A 60 -0.31 4.31 4.29
CA ILE A 60 -1.10 4.29 3.06
C ILE A 60 -1.17 2.87 2.45
N ILE A 61 -0.06 2.14 2.46
CA ILE A 61 0.00 0.76 1.97
C ILE A 61 -0.85 -0.15 2.85
N SER A 62 -0.78 -0.01 4.18
CA SER A 62 -1.63 -0.80 5.10
C SER A 62 -3.11 -0.51 4.87
N PHE A 63 -3.48 0.75 4.61
CA PHE A 63 -4.84 1.13 4.24
C PHE A 63 -5.32 0.43 2.97
N TYR A 64 -4.54 0.46 1.88
CA TYR A 64 -4.92 -0.22 0.63
C TYR A 64 -5.02 -1.73 0.81
N PHE A 65 -4.12 -2.35 1.57
CA PHE A 65 -4.21 -3.78 1.88
C PHE A 65 -5.49 -4.13 2.63
N LYS A 66 -5.89 -3.30 3.60
CA LYS A 66 -7.15 -3.45 4.33
C LYS A 66 -8.36 -3.24 3.42
N LEU A 67 -8.32 -2.23 2.54
CA LEU A 67 -9.36 -1.98 1.54
C LEU A 67 -9.54 -3.21 0.65
N PHE A 68 -8.45 -3.71 0.05
CA PHE A 68 -8.51 -4.89 -0.83
C PHE A 68 -8.96 -6.16 -0.09
N LYS A 69 -8.66 -6.30 1.20
CA LYS A 69 -9.14 -7.43 2.01
C LYS A 69 -10.67 -7.46 2.11
N ASN A 70 -11.33 -6.30 2.12
CA ASN A 70 -12.80 -6.21 2.16
C ASN A 70 -13.47 -6.68 0.86
N PHE A 71 -12.74 -6.66 -0.26
CA PHE A 71 -13.24 -7.07 -1.57
C PHE A 71 -12.66 -8.39 -2.06
N LYS A 72 -11.98 -9.15 -1.19
CA LYS A 72 -11.25 -10.38 -1.57
C LYS A 72 -12.10 -11.42 -2.34
N ASP A 73 -13.40 -11.48 -2.06
CA ASP A 73 -14.33 -12.45 -2.66
C ASP A 73 -15.00 -11.91 -3.94
N ASN A 74 -14.67 -10.68 -4.35
CA ASN A 74 -15.23 -10.03 -5.52
C ASN A 74 -14.45 -10.40 -6.79
N GLN A 75 -14.99 -11.36 -7.53
CA GLN A 75 -14.37 -11.92 -8.74
C GLN A 75 -14.16 -10.88 -9.85
N SER A 76 -14.99 -9.84 -9.96
CA SER A 76 -14.88 -8.88 -11.08
C SER A 76 -13.64 -8.00 -10.99
N ILE A 77 -13.11 -7.77 -9.78
CA ILE A 77 -11.94 -6.93 -9.53
C ILE A 77 -10.76 -7.67 -8.89
N GLN A 78 -10.90 -8.99 -8.64
CA GLN A 78 -9.87 -9.81 -8.01
C GLN A 78 -8.52 -9.71 -8.72
N LYS A 79 -8.52 -9.93 -10.04
CA LYS A 79 -7.31 -9.84 -10.87
C LYS A 79 -6.63 -8.47 -10.76
N SER A 80 -7.41 -7.40 -10.79
CA SER A 80 -6.90 -6.04 -10.70
C SER A 80 -6.24 -5.79 -9.34
N MET A 81 -6.90 -6.20 -8.25
CA MET A 81 -6.34 -6.08 -6.90
C MET A 81 -5.08 -6.92 -6.70
N GLU A 82 -5.04 -8.16 -7.19
CA GLU A 82 -3.85 -9.02 -7.11
C GLU A 82 -2.66 -8.42 -7.87
N THR A 83 -2.92 -7.92 -9.09
CA THR A 83 -1.89 -7.27 -9.91
C THR A 83 -1.33 -6.02 -9.23
N ILE A 84 -2.19 -5.18 -8.66
CA ILE A 84 -1.78 -3.96 -7.94
C ILE A 84 -1.03 -4.31 -6.66
N LYS A 85 -1.46 -5.34 -5.91
CA LYS A 85 -0.76 -5.82 -4.72
C LYS A 85 0.65 -6.29 -5.04
N GLU A 86 0.83 -7.03 -6.13
CA GLU A 86 2.16 -7.48 -6.56
C GLU A 86 3.05 -6.29 -6.95
N ASP A 87 2.52 -5.30 -7.68
CA ASP A 87 3.27 -4.09 -8.01
C ASP A 87 3.64 -3.26 -6.77
N MET A 88 2.73 -3.16 -5.77
CA MET A 88 3.04 -2.59 -4.46
C MET A 88 4.17 -3.37 -3.75
N ASN A 89 4.18 -4.71 -3.87
CA ASN A 89 5.22 -5.54 -3.28
C ASN A 89 6.60 -5.24 -3.86
N VAL A 90 6.67 -5.17 -5.19
CA VAL A 90 7.90 -4.80 -5.91
C VAL A 90 8.35 -3.39 -5.50
N LYS A 91 7.45 -2.39 -5.53
CA LYS A 91 7.82 -0.97 -5.34
C LYS A 91 8.09 -0.58 -3.89
N PHE A 92 7.37 -1.14 -2.93
CA PHE A 92 7.46 -0.74 -1.52
C PHE A 92 8.35 -1.67 -0.71
N PHE A 93 8.26 -2.98 -0.93
CA PHE A 93 9.04 -3.99 -0.20
C PHE A 93 10.29 -4.44 -0.96
N ASN A 94 10.54 -3.93 -2.18
CA ASN A 94 11.65 -4.34 -3.05
C ASN A 94 11.63 -5.86 -3.33
N SER A 95 10.43 -6.42 -3.55
CA SER A 95 10.20 -7.86 -3.71
C SER A 95 10.71 -8.72 -2.56
N ASN A 96 10.95 -8.12 -1.38
CA ASN A 96 11.43 -8.84 -0.21
C ASN A 96 10.23 -9.43 0.54
N LYS A 97 9.97 -10.71 0.30
CA LYS A 97 8.88 -11.45 0.93
C LYS A 97 8.89 -11.36 2.46
N ARG A 98 10.08 -11.41 3.09
CA ARG A 98 10.17 -11.30 4.56
C ARG A 98 9.71 -9.94 5.06
N LYS A 99 10.08 -8.84 4.38
CA LYS A 99 9.59 -7.50 4.74
C LYS A 99 8.07 -7.39 4.58
N GLN A 100 7.52 -7.98 3.53
CA GLN A 100 6.07 -8.04 3.31
C GLN A 100 5.38 -8.83 4.43
N ASP A 101 5.86 -10.05 4.73
CA ASP A 101 5.27 -10.93 5.75
C ASP A 101 5.33 -10.27 7.14
N ASP A 102 6.46 -9.65 7.50
CA ASP A 102 6.61 -8.90 8.76
C ASP A 102 5.65 -7.70 8.82
N PHE A 103 5.48 -6.96 7.72
CA PHE A 103 4.54 -5.85 7.62
C PHE A 103 3.08 -6.30 7.76
N GLU A 104 2.69 -7.36 7.06
CA GLU A 104 1.35 -7.94 7.16
C GLU A 104 1.07 -8.45 8.58
N ARG A 105 2.07 -9.05 9.25
CA ARG A 105 1.94 -9.48 10.64
C ARG A 105 1.69 -8.29 11.58
N LEU A 106 2.45 -7.21 11.44
CA LEU A 106 2.29 -5.99 12.25
C LEU A 106 0.90 -5.38 12.09
N THR A 107 0.37 -5.33 10.86
CA THR A 107 -0.93 -4.70 10.56
C THR A 107 -2.14 -5.55 10.97
N ASN A 108 -1.95 -6.86 11.18
CA ASN A 108 -3.01 -7.78 11.58
C ASN A 108 -3.08 -8.06 13.09
N TYR A 109 -2.20 -7.47 13.92
CA TYR A 109 -2.32 -7.62 15.37
C TYR A 109 -3.66 -7.06 15.89
N SER A 110 -4.40 -7.89 16.64
CA SER A 110 -5.61 -7.46 17.32
C SER A 110 -5.25 -6.70 18.58
N VAL A 111 -5.38 -5.37 18.55
CA VAL A 111 -5.09 -4.51 19.71
C VAL A 111 -6.02 -4.74 20.90
N ASN A 112 -7.12 -5.47 20.71
CA ASN A 112 -8.07 -5.86 21.76
C ASN A 112 -7.74 -7.23 22.39
N ASP A 113 -6.76 -7.96 21.87
CA ASP A 113 -6.32 -9.23 22.44
C ASP A 113 -5.40 -8.98 23.65
N LEU A 114 -5.80 -9.51 24.82
CA LEU A 114 -5.08 -9.31 26.08
C LEU A 114 -3.62 -9.82 26.03
N ASN A 115 -3.34 -10.91 25.32
CA ASN A 115 -1.99 -11.44 25.20
C ASN A 115 -1.13 -10.57 24.29
N VAL A 116 -1.70 -10.02 23.22
CA VAL A 116 -1.02 -9.04 22.36
C VAL A 116 -0.68 -7.79 23.15
N GLN A 117 -1.64 -7.25 23.92
CA GLN A 117 -1.42 -6.07 24.78
C GLN A 117 -0.29 -6.31 25.79
N ARG A 118 -0.30 -7.43 26.51
CA ARG A 118 0.74 -7.77 27.49
C ARG A 118 2.13 -7.83 26.86
N LYS A 119 2.26 -8.45 25.66
CA LYS A 119 3.53 -8.51 24.93
C LYS A 119 3.97 -7.13 24.44
N ALA A 120 3.05 -6.35 23.86
CA ALA A 120 3.35 -5.01 23.38
C ALA A 120 3.88 -4.09 24.49
N ILE A 121 3.27 -4.13 25.69
CA ILE A 121 3.75 -3.36 26.85
C ILE A 121 5.09 -3.90 27.38
N HIS A 122 5.29 -5.22 27.36
CA HIS A 122 6.57 -5.83 27.76
C HIS A 122 7.74 -5.39 26.86
N GLU A 123 7.50 -5.24 25.55
CA GLU A 123 8.52 -4.90 24.55
C GLU A 123 8.71 -3.37 24.37
N LEU A 124 7.80 -2.54 24.90
CA LEU A 124 7.74 -1.09 24.65
C LEU A 124 9.05 -0.34 24.90
N ILE A 125 9.76 -0.62 26.00
CA ILE A 125 11.03 0.05 26.33
C ILE A 125 12.09 -0.24 25.27
N GLN A 126 12.14 -1.48 24.75
CA GLN A 126 13.10 -1.88 23.72
C GLN A 126 12.75 -1.30 22.35
N VAL A 127 11.48 -1.03 22.09
CA VAL A 127 11.03 -0.39 20.84
C VAL A 127 11.37 1.10 20.81
N MET A 128 11.32 1.77 21.97
CA MET A 128 11.56 3.21 22.09
C MET A 128 13.01 3.59 22.39
N GLY A 129 13.84 2.62 22.80
CA GLY A 129 15.26 2.81 23.14
C GLY A 129 16.17 2.59 21.96
#